data_AF-A0A1S4BXU4-F1
#
_entry.id   AF-A0A1S4BXU4-F1
#
_cell.length_a   1.000
_cell.length_b   1.000
_cell.length_c   1.000
_cell.angle_alpha   90.00
_cell.angle_beta   90.00
_cell.angle_gamma   90.00
#
_symmetry.space_group_name_H-M   'P 1'
#
loop_
_entity.id
_entity.type
_entity.pdbx_description
1 polymer ?
#
loop_
_entity_poly.entity_id
_entity_poly.type
_entity_poly.pdbx_seq_one_letter_code
_entity_poly.pdbx_strand_id
1 'polypeptide(L)'
;MEPSLHVISYVQTPLFIINSHYDAWQINNTLVPAYLDPQHTWDHCKVLISNCTFSQRIIIQVFGVEFLKAFEGLTPSYTRGYFITSCHAHSQIIWTSYWYSATSPRVLNKTIAEAVADWFFDRAWFHQYFDLYPCARDCL
;
A
#
# COMPACT_ATOMS: atom_id res chain seq x y z
N MET A 1 11.05 -9.66 8.60
CA MET A 1 11.66 -8.36 8.30
C MET A 1 10.58 -7.33 8.58
N GLU A 2 10.76 -6.51 9.62
CA GLU A 2 9.77 -5.51 10.02
C GLU A 2 9.93 -4.30 9.08
N PRO A 3 8.91 -3.89 8.32
CA PRO A 3 9.00 -2.68 7.51
C PRO A 3 9.10 -1.48 8.45
N SER A 4 10.18 -0.72 8.38
CA SER A 4 10.41 0.42 9.25
C SER A 4 10.71 1.68 8.45
N LEU A 5 9.97 2.76 8.75
CA LEU A 5 10.04 4.03 8.04
C LEU A 5 11.16 4.93 8.60
N HIS A 6 12.35 4.36 8.82
CA HIS A 6 13.44 5.02 9.57
C HIS A 6 13.94 6.32 8.94
N VAL A 7 13.94 6.43 7.61
CA VAL A 7 14.44 7.64 6.91
C VAL A 7 13.43 8.79 6.97
N ILE A 8 12.14 8.47 7.08
CA ILE A 8 11.05 9.44 6.93
C ILE A 8 11.04 10.51 8.03
N SER A 9 11.49 10.17 9.23
CA SER A 9 11.63 11.11 10.34
C SER A 9 12.67 12.21 10.10
N TYR A 10 13.62 11.99 9.17
CA TYR A 10 14.70 12.93 8.86
C TYR A 10 14.44 13.78 7.61
N VAL A 11 13.38 13.49 6.86
CA VAL A 11 13.02 14.24 5.64
C VAL A 11 12.41 15.59 6.03
N GLN A 12 13.05 16.68 5.62
CA GLN A 12 12.60 18.06 5.91
C GLN A 12 11.68 18.63 4.82
N THR A 13 11.82 18.18 3.57
CA THR A 13 10.98 18.62 2.46
C THR A 13 9.57 18.02 2.58
N PRO A 14 8.52 18.70 2.09
CA PRO A 14 7.19 18.11 1.97
C PRO A 14 7.24 16.75 1.27
N LEU A 15 6.52 15.76 1.80
CA LEU A 15 6.57 14.38 1.33
C LEU A 15 5.16 13.80 1.25
N PHE A 16 4.80 13.26 0.10
CA PHE A 16 3.57 12.50 -0.08
C PHE A 16 3.89 11.06 -0.49
N ILE A 17 3.41 10.09 0.29
CA ILE A 17 3.72 8.67 0.08
C ILE A 17 2.50 7.99 -0.52
N ILE A 18 2.67 7.40 -1.69
CA ILE A 18 1.66 6.53 -2.31
C ILE A 18 2.21 5.12 -2.27
N ASN A 19 1.50 4.20 -1.64
CA ASN A 19 1.90 2.80 -1.64
C ASN A 19 0.70 1.86 -1.44
N SER A 20 0.94 0.57 -1.62
CA SER A 20 0.04 -0.47 -1.13
C SER A 20 0.64 -1.12 0.11
N HIS A 21 -0.18 -1.36 1.14
CA HIS A 21 0.23 -2.24 2.24
C HIS A 21 0.27 -3.73 1.86
N TYR A 22 -0.14 -4.06 0.64
CA TYR A 22 0.03 -5.35 -0.02
C TYR A 22 0.81 -5.19 -1.34
N ASP A 23 1.91 -4.43 -1.31
CA ASP A 23 2.77 -4.27 -2.49
C ASP A 23 3.20 -5.63 -3.04
N ALA A 24 2.86 -5.89 -4.31
CA ALA A 24 3.03 -7.20 -4.92
C ALA A 24 4.51 -7.58 -5.04
N TRP A 25 5.40 -6.61 -5.23
CA TRP A 25 6.83 -6.87 -5.29
C TRP A 25 7.37 -7.27 -3.91
N GLN A 26 6.98 -6.56 -2.85
CA GLN A 26 7.40 -6.88 -1.49
C GLN A 26 6.85 -8.24 -1.03
N ILE A 27 5.61 -8.59 -1.40
CA ILE A 27 5.08 -9.94 -1.14
C ILE A 27 5.91 -10.99 -1.87
N ASN A 28 6.20 -10.81 -3.16
CA ASN A 28 6.89 -11.80 -3.97
C ASN A 28 8.38 -11.97 -3.63
N ASN A 29 9.03 -10.95 -3.06
CA ASN A 29 10.48 -10.96 -2.84
C ASN A 29 10.88 -10.98 -1.37
N THR A 30 9.98 -10.59 -0.46
CA THR A 30 10.26 -10.55 0.98
C THR A 30 9.43 -11.57 1.74
N LEU A 31 8.12 -11.62 1.50
CA LEU A 31 7.22 -12.53 2.23
C LEU A 31 7.31 -13.96 1.69
N VAL A 32 7.31 -14.12 0.37
CA VAL A 32 7.32 -15.42 -0.32
C VAL A 32 8.35 -15.44 -1.46
N PRO A 33 9.65 -15.26 -1.14
CA PRO A 33 10.69 -15.38 -2.14
C PRO A 33 10.77 -16.82 -2.68
N ALA A 34 11.21 -16.96 -3.93
CA ALA A 34 11.21 -18.25 -4.65
C ALA A 34 11.91 -19.39 -3.88
N TYR A 35 12.98 -19.10 -3.15
CA TYR A 35 13.72 -20.11 -2.38
C TYR A 35 12.96 -20.62 -1.13
N LEU A 36 11.93 -19.90 -0.66
CA LEU A 36 11.04 -20.32 0.43
C LEU A 36 9.76 -21.03 -0.07
N ASP A 37 9.53 -21.08 -1.38
CA ASP A 37 8.41 -21.79 -2.01
C ASP A 37 8.87 -22.76 -3.11
N PRO A 38 9.74 -23.75 -2.81
CA PRO A 38 10.26 -24.68 -3.81
C PRO A 38 9.19 -25.60 -4.41
N GLN A 39 8.02 -25.72 -3.76
CA GLN A 39 6.88 -26.47 -4.27
C GLN A 39 5.89 -25.61 -5.08
N HIS A 40 6.18 -24.32 -5.29
CA HIS A 40 5.36 -23.42 -6.10
C HIS A 40 3.91 -23.29 -5.60
N THR A 41 3.69 -23.44 -4.29
CA THR A 41 2.36 -23.42 -3.66
C THR A 41 1.73 -22.03 -3.68
N TRP A 42 2.52 -20.97 -3.84
CA TRP A 42 2.05 -19.60 -3.87
C TRP A 42 1.91 -19.02 -5.27
N ASP A 43 2.32 -19.72 -6.33
CA ASP A 43 2.40 -19.15 -7.68
C ASP A 43 1.06 -18.56 -8.16
N HIS A 44 -0.05 -19.27 -7.95
CA HIS A 44 -1.38 -18.75 -8.29
C HIS A 44 -1.81 -17.58 -7.40
N CYS A 45 -1.45 -17.61 -6.12
CA CYS A 45 -1.77 -16.57 -5.14
C CYS A 45 -0.99 -15.26 -5.40
N LYS A 46 0.28 -15.37 -5.81
CA LYS A 46 1.15 -14.23 -6.17
C LYS A 46 0.72 -13.52 -7.45
N VAL A 47 0.05 -14.23 -8.36
CA VAL A 47 -0.49 -13.65 -9.60
C VAL A 47 -1.84 -12.98 -9.35
N LEU A 48 -2.74 -13.67 -8.63
CA LEU A 48 -4.05 -13.16 -8.27
C LEU A 48 -4.33 -13.50 -6.81
N ILE A 49 -4.52 -12.47 -5.98
CA ILE A 49 -4.71 -12.64 -4.54
C ILE A 49 -6.05 -13.32 -4.24
N SER A 50 -7.00 -13.24 -5.17
CA SER A 50 -8.25 -14.01 -5.16
C SER A 50 -8.06 -15.54 -5.26
N ASN A 51 -6.91 -16.03 -5.71
CA ASN A 51 -6.61 -17.47 -5.77
C ASN A 51 -5.94 -18.02 -4.51
N CYS A 52 -5.61 -17.15 -3.54
CA CYS A 52 -4.99 -17.59 -2.30
C CYS A 52 -5.93 -18.47 -1.48
N THR A 53 -5.38 -19.54 -0.91
CA THR A 53 -6.03 -20.33 0.13
C THR A 53 -6.28 -19.48 1.38
N PHE A 54 -7.17 -19.95 2.27
CA PHE A 54 -7.46 -19.25 3.52
C PHE A 54 -6.18 -19.00 4.34
N SER A 55 -5.32 -20.01 4.50
CA SER A 55 -4.06 -19.89 5.25
C SER A 55 -3.11 -18.87 4.63
N GLN A 56 -2.99 -18.83 3.30
CA GLN A 56 -2.17 -17.83 2.60
C GLN A 56 -2.69 -16.40 2.83
N ARG A 57 -4.01 -16.21 2.81
CA ARG A 57 -4.63 -14.89 3.07
C ARG A 57 -4.34 -14.38 4.47
N ILE A 58 -4.36 -15.25 5.49
CA ILE A 58 -4.02 -14.86 6.86
C ILE A 58 -2.59 -14.35 6.94
N ILE A 59 -1.65 -15.02 6.27
CA ILE A 59 -0.25 -14.60 6.24
C ILE A 59 -0.10 -13.22 5.56
N ILE A 60 -0.78 -13.01 4.43
CA ILE A 60 -0.77 -11.72 3.71
C ILE A 60 -1.42 -10.62 4.55
N GLN A 61 -2.54 -10.90 5.21
CA GLN A 61 -3.21 -9.97 6.11
C GLN A 61 -2.28 -9.52 7.24
N VAL A 62 -1.58 -10.45 7.89
CA VAL A 62 -0.59 -10.11 8.92
C VAL A 62 0.49 -9.21 8.35
N PHE A 63 1.02 -9.52 7.16
CA PHE A 63 2.00 -8.66 6.49
C PHE A 63 1.50 -7.23 6.26
N GLY A 64 0.26 -7.04 5.82
CA GLY A 64 -0.32 -5.71 5.63
C GLY A 64 -0.55 -4.94 6.93
N VAL A 65 -0.92 -5.64 8.00
CA VAL A 65 -1.03 -5.05 9.34
C VAL A 65 0.34 -4.59 9.85
N GLU A 66 1.39 -5.40 9.70
CA GLU A 66 2.75 -5.01 10.07
C GLU A 66 3.25 -3.81 9.24
N PHE A 67 2.89 -3.74 7.96
CA PHE A 67 3.19 -2.56 7.14
C PHE A 67 2.55 -1.28 7.69
N LEU A 68 1.29 -1.33 8.13
CA LEU A 68 0.60 -0.16 8.66
C LEU A 68 1.18 0.31 10.00
N LYS A 69 1.62 -0.61 10.87
CA LYS A 69 2.28 -0.27 12.15
C LYS A 69 3.52 0.61 11.97
N ALA A 70 4.22 0.49 10.84
CA ALA A 70 5.39 1.32 10.54
C ALA A 70 5.07 2.83 10.55
N PHE A 71 3.81 3.21 10.31
CA PHE A 71 3.34 4.59 10.32
C PHE A 71 2.99 5.10 11.72
N GLU A 72 2.69 4.20 12.68
CA GLU A 72 2.38 4.58 14.07
C GLU A 72 3.60 5.19 14.78
N GLY A 73 4.81 4.77 14.40
CA GLY A 73 6.07 5.30 14.92
C GLY A 73 6.48 6.66 14.36
N LEU A 74 5.73 7.23 13.41
CA LEU A 74 6.07 8.50 12.79
C LEU A 74 5.56 9.68 13.62
N THR A 75 6.43 10.68 13.79
CA THR A 75 6.02 11.95 14.39
C THR A 75 4.97 12.64 13.52
N PRO A 76 3.95 13.28 14.12
CA PRO A 76 2.99 14.10 13.39
C PRO A 76 3.69 15.15 12.52
N SER A 77 3.20 15.33 11.29
CA SER A 77 3.70 16.36 10.37
C SER A 77 2.57 16.86 9.49
N TYR A 78 2.44 18.18 9.37
CA TYR A 78 1.45 18.84 8.51
C TYR A 78 1.85 18.85 7.04
N THR A 79 3.15 18.73 6.74
CA THR A 79 3.66 18.73 5.36
C THR A 79 3.74 17.32 4.75
N ARG A 80 3.40 16.30 5.54
CA ARG A 80 3.46 14.90 5.13
C ARG A 80 2.06 14.36 4.84
N GLY A 81 1.92 13.70 3.70
CA GLY A 81 0.69 13.00 3.32
C GLY A 81 0.92 11.55 2.94
N TYR A 82 -0.15 10.77 3.00
CA TYR A 82 -0.15 9.33 2.72
C TYR A 82 -1.39 8.93 1.92
N PHE A 83 -1.21 8.08 0.93
CA PHE A 83 -2.27 7.37 0.23
C PHE A 83 -1.90 5.90 0.16
N ILE A 84 -2.38 5.14 1.15
CA ILE A 84 -2.06 3.73 1.33
C ILE A 84 -3.29 2.89 0.99
N THR A 85 -3.15 2.03 -0.03
CA THR A 85 -4.24 1.20 -0.55
C THR A 85 -4.16 -0.24 -0.04
N SER A 86 -5.28 -0.97 -0.12
CA SER A 86 -5.36 -2.43 0.07
C SER A 86 -5.28 -3.25 -1.22
N CYS A 87 -4.73 -2.67 -2.27
CA CYS A 87 -4.59 -3.32 -3.57
C CYS A 87 -3.35 -4.19 -3.64
N HIS A 88 -3.48 -5.45 -4.05
CA HIS A 88 -2.32 -6.27 -4.43
C HIS A 88 -1.76 -5.74 -5.76
N ALA A 89 -0.78 -4.84 -5.65
CA ALA A 89 -0.40 -3.94 -6.73
C ALA A 89 1.08 -3.53 -6.58
N HIS A 90 1.78 -3.30 -7.70
CA HIS A 90 3.13 -2.74 -7.74
C HIS A 90 3.30 -1.86 -8.99
N SER A 91 3.84 -0.65 -8.80
CA SER A 91 4.15 0.32 -9.87
C SER A 91 2.98 0.89 -10.69
N GLN A 92 1.71 0.67 -10.33
CA GLN A 92 0.55 1.17 -11.08
C GLN A 92 0.46 2.70 -11.15
N ILE A 93 1.11 3.40 -10.22
CA ILE A 93 1.15 4.87 -10.17
C ILE A 93 1.77 5.51 -11.42
N ILE A 94 2.46 4.74 -12.28
CA ILE A 94 2.97 5.25 -13.57
C ILE A 94 1.84 5.52 -14.58
N TRP A 95 0.68 4.90 -14.40
CA TRP A 95 -0.45 5.02 -15.31
C TRP A 95 -1.42 6.10 -14.84
N THR A 96 -1.67 7.09 -15.69
CA THR A 96 -2.63 8.16 -15.40
C THR A 96 -4.04 7.64 -15.10
N SER A 97 -4.45 6.53 -15.73
CA SER A 97 -5.73 5.86 -15.42
C SER A 97 -5.82 5.40 -13.97
N TYR A 98 -4.71 4.99 -13.35
CA TYR A 98 -4.67 4.59 -11.94
C TYR A 98 -4.87 5.77 -10.98
N TRP A 99 -4.66 7.00 -11.46
CA TRP A 99 -4.80 8.20 -10.64
C TRP A 99 -6.21 8.73 -10.52
N TYR A 100 -7.06 8.58 -11.55
CA TYR A 100 -8.35 9.29 -11.61
C TYR A 100 -9.48 8.60 -12.41
N SER A 101 -9.26 7.39 -12.95
CA SER A 101 -10.33 6.71 -13.70
C SER A 101 -11.51 6.31 -12.82
N ALA A 102 -12.65 5.96 -13.45
CA ALA A 102 -13.81 5.45 -12.72
C ALA A 102 -13.49 4.18 -11.91
N THR A 103 -12.48 3.42 -12.35
CA THR A 103 -12.06 2.15 -11.75
C THR A 103 -10.76 2.27 -10.95
N SER A 104 -10.18 3.48 -10.81
CA SER A 104 -9.00 3.68 -9.97
C SER A 104 -9.30 3.37 -8.51
N PRO A 105 -8.32 2.88 -7.73
CA PRO A 105 -8.50 2.72 -6.29
C PRO A 105 -8.93 4.02 -5.62
N ARG A 106 -9.86 3.89 -4.68
CA ARG A 106 -10.34 5.00 -3.86
C ARG A 106 -10.14 4.69 -2.40
N VAL A 107 -9.61 5.66 -1.66
CA VAL A 107 -9.45 5.59 -0.21
C VAL A 107 -10.20 6.75 0.39
N LEU A 108 -11.12 6.47 1.33
CA LEU A 108 -12.05 7.47 1.87
C LEU A 108 -12.78 8.25 0.76
N ASN A 109 -13.21 7.53 -0.28
CA ASN A 109 -13.88 8.04 -1.49
C ASN A 109 -13.04 8.98 -2.38
N LYS A 110 -11.74 9.16 -2.09
CA LYS A 110 -10.84 9.97 -2.92
C LYS A 110 -9.95 9.12 -3.81
N THR A 111 -9.78 9.57 -5.04
CA THR A 111 -8.71 9.11 -5.95
C THR A 111 -7.35 9.62 -5.49
N ILE A 112 -6.28 9.07 -6.06
CA ILE A 112 -4.91 9.55 -5.83
C ILE A 112 -4.79 11.01 -6.29
N ALA A 113 -5.35 11.36 -7.45
CA ALA A 113 -5.30 12.71 -7.98
C ALA A 113 -5.93 13.74 -7.03
N GLU A 114 -7.11 13.42 -6.47
CA GLU A 114 -7.79 14.28 -5.50
C GLU A 114 -6.97 14.41 -4.20
N ALA A 115 -6.46 13.30 -3.66
CA ALA A 115 -5.68 13.29 -2.43
C ALA A 115 -4.37 14.08 -2.55
N VAL A 116 -3.66 13.93 -3.69
CA VAL A 116 -2.44 14.69 -3.98
C VAL A 116 -2.75 16.17 -4.20
N ALA A 117 -3.86 16.51 -4.87
CA ALA A 117 -4.28 17.89 -5.02
C ALA A 117 -4.60 18.55 -3.68
N ASP A 118 -5.29 17.83 -2.78
CA ASP A 118 -5.58 18.35 -1.44
C ASP A 118 -4.32 18.59 -0.62
N TRP A 119 -3.32 17.71 -0.72
CA TRP A 119 -2.02 17.89 -0.07
C TRP A 119 -1.23 19.05 -0.69
N PHE A 120 -1.15 19.12 -2.02
CA PHE A 120 -0.35 20.13 -2.70
C PHE A 120 -0.90 21.55 -2.50
N PHE A 121 -2.22 21.70 -2.45
CA PHE A 121 -2.90 22.98 -2.26
C PHE A 121 -3.37 23.24 -0.83
N ASP A 122 -3.00 22.39 0.13
CA ASP A 122 -3.38 22.50 1.55
C ASP A 122 -4.91 22.67 1.77
N ARG A 123 -5.71 21.83 1.10
CA ARG A 123 -7.19 21.90 1.10
C ARG A 123 -7.86 21.02 2.16
N ALA A 124 -7.08 20.31 2.98
CA ALA A 124 -7.58 19.39 3.99
C ALA A 124 -6.73 19.48 5.26
N TRP A 125 -7.35 19.35 6.43
CA TRP A 125 -6.64 19.41 7.72
C TRP A 125 -5.68 18.23 7.95
N PHE A 126 -5.97 17.08 7.33
CA PHE A 126 -5.11 15.90 7.39
C PHE A 126 -5.02 15.25 6.01
N HIS A 127 -3.79 15.02 5.55
CA HIS A 127 -3.51 14.39 4.26
C HIS A 127 -3.27 12.88 4.41
N GLN A 128 -4.07 12.21 5.23
CA GLN A 128 -3.88 10.81 5.57
C GLN A 128 -5.03 9.96 5.04
N TYR A 129 -4.74 9.17 4.02
CA TYR A 129 -5.71 8.29 3.36
C TYR A 129 -5.19 6.85 3.48
N PHE A 130 -5.67 6.16 4.52
CA PHE A 130 -5.36 4.74 4.74
C PHE A 130 -6.59 3.90 4.45
N ASP A 131 -6.43 2.91 3.58
CA ASP A 131 -7.42 1.86 3.41
C ASP A 131 -7.20 0.78 4.47
N LEU A 132 -8.05 0.77 5.49
CA LEU A 132 -7.97 -0.18 6.60
C LEU A 132 -8.64 -1.52 6.29
N TYR A 133 -9.00 -1.78 5.03
CA TYR A 133 -9.55 -3.07 4.64
C TYR A 133 -8.52 -4.19 4.93
N PRO A 134 -8.89 -5.20 5.74
CA PRO A 134 -7.93 -6.15 6.29
C PRO A 134 -7.46 -7.22 5.28
N CYS A 135 -8.04 -7.26 4.08
CA CYS A 135 -7.70 -8.26 3.08
C CYS A 135 -7.14 -7.59 1.83
N ALA A 136 -6.12 -8.18 1.23
CA ALA A 136 -5.64 -7.76 -0.07
C ALA A 136 -6.71 -7.98 -1.16
N ARG A 137 -6.80 -7.05 -2.11
CA ARG A 137 -7.74 -7.10 -3.24
C ARG A 137 -7.01 -7.03 -4.57
N ASP A 138 -7.52 -7.76 -5.56
CA ASP A 138 -7.08 -7.57 -6.94
C ASP A 138 -7.67 -6.24 -7.44
N CYS A 139 -6.80 -5.28 -7.76
CA CYS A 139 -7.16 -3.98 -8.29
C CYS A 139 -6.68 -3.85 -9.73
N LEU A 140 -7.28 -2.91 -10.46
CA LEU A 140 -6.89 -2.56 -11.84
C LEU A 140 -5.54 -1.85 -11.91
#